data_AF-A0AAV8EST4-F1
#
_entry.id   AF-A0AAV8EST4-F1
#
_cell.length_a   1.000
_cell.length_b   1.000
_cell.length_c   1.000
_cell.angle_alpha   90.00
_cell.angle_beta   90.00
_cell.angle_gamma   90.00
#
_symmetry.space_group_name_H-M   'P 1'
#
loop_
_entity.id
_entity.type
_entity.pdbx_description
1 polymer ?
#
loop_
_entity_poly.entity_id
_entity_poly.type
_entity_poly.pdbx_seq_one_letter_code
_entity_poly.pdbx_strand_id
1 'polypeptide(L)'
;MFCIQGGIGTVKNITFTNIKVSNVKTPIMIDQFYCDQSSCHNKTDAVSISDITYQGITGTYSYEPIRFACSDSVPCTGLNLMNVHLIPVNWWQYKRKAFCWKSYGAAWGPVEPLSAGCLERSNNRLIKILTKPHNYTC
;
A
#
# COMPACT_ATOMS: atom_id res chain seq x y z
N MET A 1 8.27 -18.82 -2.61
CA MET A 1 7.40 -18.33 -1.52
C MET A 1 8.28 -18.22 -0.29
N PHE A 2 8.66 -17.01 0.11
CA PHE A 2 9.38 -16.76 1.37
C PHE A 2 8.62 -15.64 2.08
N CYS A 3 7.98 -15.99 3.20
CA CYS A 3 7.02 -15.16 3.92
C CYS A 3 7.69 -14.75 5.22
N ILE A 4 8.14 -13.51 5.31
CA ILE A 4 8.96 -13.08 6.43
C ILE A 4 8.32 -11.88 7.09
N GLN A 5 7.35 -12.19 7.94
CA GLN A 5 6.90 -11.30 8.98
C GLN A 5 7.89 -11.39 10.13
N GLY A 6 8.28 -10.27 10.72
CA GLY A 6 9.08 -10.22 11.94
C GLY A 6 9.06 -8.83 12.56
N GLY A 7 9.66 -8.71 13.74
CA GLY A 7 9.71 -7.44 14.49
C GLY A 7 8.49 -7.24 15.38
N ILE A 8 8.69 -6.53 16.48
CA ILE A 8 7.66 -6.20 17.46
C ILE A 8 7.75 -4.70 17.68
N GLY A 9 6.63 -4.02 17.53
CA GLY A 9 6.55 -2.58 17.67
C GLY A 9 5.28 -2.03 17.06
N THR A 10 5.12 -0.73 17.19
CA THR A 10 3.93 -0.02 16.70
C THR A 10 4.35 1.22 15.96
N VAL A 11 3.79 1.40 14.77
CA VAL A 11 3.86 2.61 13.97
C VAL A 11 2.43 3.11 13.81
N LYS A 12 2.13 4.28 14.35
CA LYS A 12 0.77 4.84 14.29
C LYS A 12 0.75 6.34 14.13
N ASN A 13 -0.34 6.85 13.56
CA ASN A 13 -0.63 8.29 13.48
C ASN A 13 0.46 9.08 12.73
N ILE A 14 0.78 8.63 11.52
CA ILE A 14 1.76 9.28 10.63
C ILE A 14 1.02 9.94 9.47
N THR A 15 1.42 11.18 9.15
CA THR A 15 0.86 11.92 8.01
C THR A 15 1.96 12.36 7.07
N PHE A 16 1.84 11.96 5.80
CA PHE A 16 2.62 12.47 4.68
C PHE A 16 1.75 13.46 3.91
N THR A 17 2.17 14.71 3.80
CA THR A 17 1.36 15.76 3.17
C THR A 17 2.14 16.58 2.14
N ASN A 18 1.47 16.95 1.04
CA ASN A 18 1.98 17.85 0.01
C ASN A 18 3.31 17.43 -0.61
N ILE A 19 3.43 16.15 -0.97
CA ILE A 19 4.65 15.59 -1.54
C ILE A 19 4.54 15.56 -3.07
N LYS A 20 5.58 16.06 -3.75
CA LYS A 20 5.72 15.97 -5.20
C LYS A 20 6.83 14.97 -5.55
N VAL A 21 6.52 13.99 -6.39
CA VAL A 21 7.45 12.94 -6.84
C VAL A 21 7.74 13.06 -8.34
N SER A 22 8.93 12.63 -8.76
CA SER A 22 9.31 12.62 -10.18
C SER A 22 10.09 11.37 -10.51
N ASN A 23 9.59 10.58 -11.46
CA ASN A 23 10.18 9.34 -11.95
C ASN A 23 10.54 8.35 -10.83
N VAL A 24 9.71 8.28 -9.79
CA VAL A 24 9.93 7.41 -8.63
C VAL A 24 9.36 6.01 -8.92
N LYS A 25 10.11 4.96 -8.59
CA LYS A 25 9.67 3.57 -8.85
C LYS A 25 8.30 3.26 -8.23
N THR A 26 8.17 3.52 -6.94
CA THR A 26 6.92 3.34 -6.18
C THR A 26 6.78 4.47 -5.15
N PRO A 27 6.00 5.53 -5.46
CA PRO A 27 5.88 6.72 -4.61
C PRO A 27 5.32 6.47 -3.20
N ILE A 28 4.34 5.56 -3.08
CA ILE A 28 3.66 5.25 -1.82
C ILE A 28 3.86 3.77 -1.54
N MET A 29 4.55 3.43 -0.44
CA MET A 29 4.86 2.03 -0.12
C MET A 29 4.80 1.73 1.38
N ILE A 30 4.20 0.60 1.71
CA ILE A 30 4.36 -0.10 3.01
C ILE A 30 4.74 -1.53 2.66
N ASP A 31 5.83 -2.02 3.23
CA ASP A 31 6.32 -3.38 3.02
C ASP A 31 6.69 -4.02 4.35
N GLN A 32 5.77 -4.80 4.93
CA GLN A 32 5.99 -5.56 6.16
C GLN A 32 6.79 -6.86 5.92
N PHE A 33 7.20 -7.14 4.68
CA PHE A 33 8.04 -8.28 4.33
C PHE A 33 9.47 -7.85 3.98
N TYR A 34 9.85 -6.63 4.39
CA TYR A 34 11.18 -6.10 4.16
C TYR A 34 12.26 -7.01 4.76
N CYS A 35 13.24 -7.37 3.93
CA CYS A 35 14.38 -8.19 4.30
C CYS A 35 15.60 -7.68 3.54
N ASP A 36 16.58 -7.16 4.27
CA ASP A 36 17.84 -6.62 3.77
C ASP A 36 18.99 -7.64 3.86
N GLN A 37 18.73 -8.83 4.41
CA GLN A 37 19.69 -9.92 4.54
C GLN A 37 19.56 -10.94 3.42
N SER A 38 20.64 -11.69 3.20
CA SER A 38 20.68 -12.80 2.22
C SER A 38 19.71 -13.93 2.56
N SER A 39 19.32 -14.06 3.83
CA SER A 39 18.27 -14.95 4.29
C SER A 39 17.55 -14.37 5.50
N CYS A 40 16.23 -14.30 5.46
CA CYS A 40 15.42 -14.06 6.64
C CYS A 40 14.53 -15.29 6.90
N HIS A 41 14.32 -15.60 8.17
CA HIS A 41 13.49 -16.73 8.59
C HIS A 41 12.04 -16.31 8.74
N ASN A 42 11.12 -17.11 8.19
CA ASN A 42 9.69 -16.89 8.36
C ASN A 42 9.34 -16.74 9.85
N LYS A 43 8.68 -15.65 10.22
CA LYS A 43 8.00 -15.51 11.51
C LYS A 43 6.55 -15.10 11.28
N THR A 44 5.79 -15.12 12.35
CA THR A 44 4.34 -14.80 12.38
C THR A 44 4.05 -13.45 13.00
N ASP A 45 5.03 -12.84 13.66
CA ASP A 45 4.91 -11.50 14.25
C ASP A 45 5.17 -10.44 13.18
N ALA A 46 4.52 -9.29 13.27
CA ALA A 46 4.91 -8.11 12.50
C ALA A 46 4.65 -6.84 13.32
N VAL A 47 5.36 -5.77 12.96
CA VAL A 47 5.12 -4.43 13.50
C VAL A 47 3.69 -3.99 13.19
N SER A 48 2.91 -3.60 14.19
CA SER A 48 1.55 -3.09 13.99
C SER A 48 1.60 -1.71 13.32
N ILE A 49 0.93 -1.56 12.17
CA ILE A 49 0.83 -0.30 11.43
C ILE A 49 -0.62 0.16 11.40
N SER A 50 -0.90 1.33 11.98
CA SER A 50 -2.25 1.92 11.96
C SER A 50 -2.26 3.42 11.67
N ASP A 51 -3.38 3.93 11.17
CA ASP A 51 -3.67 5.37 11.09
C ASP A 51 -2.59 6.17 10.34
N ILE A 52 -2.29 5.72 9.11
CA ILE A 52 -1.31 6.35 8.22
C ILE A 52 -2.04 7.12 7.14
N THR A 53 -1.76 8.41 7.01
CA THR A 53 -2.42 9.30 6.04
C THR A 53 -1.44 9.78 4.97
N TYR A 54 -1.81 9.63 3.70
CA TYR A 54 -1.13 10.21 2.55
C TYR A 54 -2.05 11.25 1.91
N GLN A 55 -1.65 12.52 1.99
CA GLN A 55 -2.47 13.65 1.56
C GLN A 55 -1.72 14.50 0.52
N GLY A 56 -2.35 14.80 -0.61
CA GLY A 56 -1.76 15.72 -1.59
C GLY A 56 -0.47 15.18 -2.23
N ILE A 57 -0.43 13.89 -2.52
CA ILE A 57 0.73 13.25 -3.18
C ILE A 57 0.55 13.36 -4.69
N THR A 58 1.48 14.04 -5.37
CA THR A 58 1.36 14.31 -6.82
C THR A 58 2.64 13.99 -7.57
N GLY A 59 2.55 13.62 -8.85
CA GLY A 59 3.72 13.49 -9.72
C GLY A 59 3.76 12.19 -10.52
N THR A 60 4.96 11.68 -10.79
CA THR A 60 5.15 10.57 -11.75
C THR A 60 5.80 9.31 -11.16
N TYR A 61 5.35 8.14 -11.61
CA TYR A 61 5.87 6.83 -11.19
C TYR A 61 6.43 5.99 -12.36
N SER A 62 7.37 5.09 -12.06
CA SER A 62 8.02 4.22 -13.05
C SER A 62 7.79 2.71 -12.88
N TYR A 63 7.06 2.28 -11.85
CA TYR A 63 6.65 0.88 -11.71
C TYR A 63 5.24 0.74 -11.14
N GLU A 64 5.04 0.82 -9.83
CA GLU A 64 3.72 0.72 -9.19
C GLU A 64 3.38 2.06 -8.55
N PRO A 65 2.18 2.62 -8.73
CA PRO A 65 1.84 3.90 -8.12
C PRO A 65 1.75 3.81 -6.59
N ILE A 66 1.23 2.68 -6.08
CA ILE A 66 1.07 2.37 -4.66
C ILE A 66 1.36 0.89 -4.43
N ARG A 67 2.07 0.57 -3.35
CA ARG A 67 2.31 -0.81 -2.90
C ARG A 67 2.14 -0.93 -1.38
N PHE A 68 1.05 -1.57 -0.95
CA PHE A 68 0.84 -1.96 0.43
C PHE A 68 0.92 -3.48 0.55
N ALA A 69 2.02 -3.97 1.09
CA ALA A 69 2.26 -5.38 1.39
C ALA A 69 2.27 -5.56 2.91
N CYS A 70 1.11 -5.86 3.48
CA CYS A 70 0.93 -6.03 4.91
C CYS A 70 0.83 -7.50 5.34
N SER A 71 1.10 -7.79 6.61
CA SER A 71 1.06 -9.12 7.22
C SER A 71 -0.37 -9.67 7.27
N ASP A 72 -0.49 -10.97 7.05
CA ASP A 72 -1.73 -11.73 7.23
C ASP A 72 -2.20 -11.80 8.68
N SER A 73 -1.26 -11.85 9.64
CA SER A 73 -1.53 -11.93 11.08
C SER A 73 -1.70 -10.55 11.73
N VAL A 74 -1.01 -9.53 11.19
CA VAL A 74 -1.02 -8.15 11.69
C VAL A 74 -1.26 -7.20 10.51
N PRO A 75 -2.50 -7.14 9.99
CA PRO A 75 -2.83 -6.31 8.84
C PRO A 75 -2.65 -4.81 9.12
N CYS A 76 -2.33 -4.03 8.10
CA CYS A 76 -2.32 -2.57 8.22
C CYS A 76 -3.75 -2.05 8.26
N THR A 77 -4.06 -1.16 9.20
CA THR A 77 -5.41 -0.59 9.36
C THR A 77 -5.39 0.94 9.37
N GLY A 78 -6.52 1.58 9.08
CA GLY A 78 -6.59 3.04 9.08
C GLY A 78 -5.68 3.71 8.04
N LEU A 79 -5.41 3.06 6.90
CA LEU A 79 -4.68 3.69 5.81
C LEU A 79 -5.60 4.69 5.08
N ASN A 80 -5.19 5.95 5.00
CA ASN A 80 -5.99 7.00 4.38
C ASN A 80 -5.26 7.59 3.18
N LEU A 81 -5.89 7.55 2.00
CA LEU A 81 -5.42 8.23 0.79
C LEU A 81 -6.31 9.44 0.53
N MET A 82 -5.72 10.63 0.41
CA MET A 82 -6.47 11.85 0.14
C MET A 82 -5.79 12.69 -0.94
N ASN A 83 -6.51 13.04 -2.01
CA ASN A 83 -5.99 13.90 -3.08
C ASN A 83 -4.65 13.38 -3.65
N VAL A 84 -4.63 12.12 -4.11
CA VAL A 84 -3.43 11.48 -4.68
C VAL A 84 -3.54 11.49 -6.20
N HIS A 85 -2.54 12.04 -6.89
CA HIS A 85 -2.54 12.12 -8.35
C HIS A 85 -1.17 11.70 -8.91
N LEU A 86 -1.08 10.43 -9.31
CA LEU A 86 0.13 9.81 -9.81
C LEU A 86 -0.07 9.38 -11.26
N ILE A 87 0.82 9.81 -12.16
CA ILE A 87 0.81 9.45 -13.57
C ILE A 87 2.03 8.59 -13.93
N PRO A 88 1.89 7.56 -14.78
CA PRO A 88 3.04 6.77 -15.19
C PRO A 88 3.97 7.61 -16.08
N VAL A 89 5.29 7.41 -15.98
CA VAL A 89 6.23 8.12 -16.88
C VAL A 89 6.13 7.64 -18.33
N ASN A 90 5.56 6.45 -18.57
CA ASN A 90 5.26 5.96 -19.91
C ASN A 90 3.99 5.09 -19.95
N TRP A 91 3.41 4.93 -21.14
CA TRP A 91 2.18 4.15 -21.35
C TRP A 91 2.32 2.67 -20.99
N TRP A 92 3.52 2.09 -21.06
CA TRP A 92 3.75 0.69 -20.69
C TRP A 92 3.54 0.44 -19.20
N GLN A 93 3.92 1.41 -18.37
CA GLN A 93 3.74 1.37 -16.92
C GLN A 93 2.31 1.64 -16.49
N TYR A 94 1.44 2.18 -17.35
CA TYR A 94 -0.01 2.28 -17.08
C TYR A 94 -0.64 0.90 -16.81
N LYS A 95 -0.03 -0.19 -17.31
CA LYS A 95 -0.48 -1.55 -17.04
C LYS A 95 -0.23 -2.01 -15.60
N ARG A 96 0.67 -1.34 -14.87
CA ARG A 96 0.99 -1.67 -13.48
C ARG A 96 -0.03 -0.99 -12.57
N LYS A 97 -0.82 -1.81 -11.90
CA LYS A 97 -1.83 -1.38 -10.95
C LYS A 97 -1.21 -1.23 -9.56
N ALA A 98 -1.88 -0.49 -8.68
CA ALA A 98 -1.52 -0.52 -7.29
C ALA A 98 -1.63 -1.95 -6.72
N PHE A 99 -0.78 -2.24 -5.74
CA PHE A 99 -0.78 -3.49 -5.00
C PHE A 99 -1.28 -3.22 -3.58
N CYS A 100 -2.31 -3.95 -3.16
CA CYS A 100 -2.84 -3.92 -1.80
C CYS A 100 -2.98 -5.36 -1.30
N TRP A 101 -2.36 -5.67 -0.17
CA TRP A 101 -2.43 -6.95 0.52
C TRP A 101 -2.60 -6.69 2.01
N LYS A 102 -3.68 -7.20 2.60
CA LYS A 102 -4.01 -7.08 4.04
C LYS A 102 -3.95 -5.64 4.55
N SER A 103 -4.40 -4.72 3.71
CA SER A 103 -4.33 -3.28 3.94
C SER A 103 -5.73 -2.68 3.93
N TYR A 104 -6.15 -2.14 5.07
CA TYR A 104 -7.52 -1.67 5.29
C TYR A 104 -7.56 -0.17 5.50
N GLY A 105 -8.55 0.49 4.89
CA GLY A 105 -8.68 1.92 5.01
C GLY A 105 -9.65 2.57 4.05
N ALA A 106 -9.41 3.85 3.74
CA ALA A 106 -10.29 4.66 2.94
C ALA A 106 -9.53 5.61 2.01
N ALA A 107 -10.18 5.95 0.90
CA ALA A 107 -9.72 6.94 -0.06
C ALA A 107 -10.74 8.08 -0.14
N TRP A 108 -10.27 9.32 -0.16
CA TRP A 108 -11.08 10.54 -0.13
C TRP A 108 -10.60 11.54 -1.19
N GLY A 109 -11.53 12.19 -1.88
CA GLY A 109 -11.19 13.10 -2.97
C GLY A 109 -10.61 12.40 -4.20
N PRO A 110 -9.99 13.14 -5.14
CA PRO A 110 -9.40 12.57 -6.35
C PRO A 110 -8.24 11.61 -5.99
N VAL A 111 -8.35 10.36 -6.41
CA VAL A 111 -7.29 9.35 -6.29
C VAL A 111 -7.05 8.73 -7.65
N GLU A 112 -5.93 9.10 -8.27
CA GLU A 112 -5.52 8.68 -9.60
C GLU A 112 -4.12 8.02 -9.55
N PRO A 113 -3.92 6.89 -10.26
CA PRO A 113 -4.90 6.18 -11.11
C PRO A 113 -5.98 5.47 -10.28
N LEU A 114 -7.14 5.13 -10.86
CA LEU A 114 -8.25 4.46 -10.14
C LEU A 114 -7.82 3.17 -9.39
N SER A 115 -6.76 2.51 -9.87
CA SER A 115 -6.18 1.34 -9.18
C SER A 115 -5.59 1.69 -7.81
N ALA A 116 -5.17 2.94 -7.56
CA ALA A 116 -4.68 3.42 -6.27
C ALA A 116 -5.73 3.36 -5.15
N GLY A 117 -7.02 3.25 -5.48
CA GLY A 117 -8.10 2.98 -4.53
C GLY A 117 -8.25 1.50 -4.14
N CYS A 118 -7.17 0.71 -4.09
CA CYS A 118 -7.22 -0.74 -3.84
C CYS A 118 -7.38 -1.15 -2.36
N LEU A 119 -7.48 -0.19 -1.44
CA LEU A 119 -7.63 -0.46 0.00
C LEU A 119 -8.92 -1.24 0.30
N GLU A 120 -8.81 -2.27 1.13
CA GLU A 120 -9.98 -3.03 1.59
C GLU A 120 -10.77 -2.21 2.62
N ARG A 121 -12.11 -2.17 2.51
CA ARG A 121 -12.95 -1.47 3.51
C ARG A 121 -13.23 -2.39 4.70
N SER A 122 -12.95 -1.91 5.90
CA SER A 122 -13.38 -2.56 7.15
C SER A 122 -14.90 -2.37 7.31
N ASN A 123 -15.67 -3.46 7.27
CA ASN A 123 -17.13 -3.61 7.46
C ASN A 123 -18.10 -3.52 6.23
N ASN A 124 -18.46 -4.70 5.72
CA ASN A 124 -19.79 -5.23 5.37
C ASN A 124 -20.89 -4.30 4.76
N ARG A 125 -20.59 -3.57 3.67
CA ARG A 125 -21.63 -3.15 2.70
C ARG A 125 -21.21 -3.51 1.28
N LEU A 126 -22.01 -4.38 0.67
CA LEU A 126 -21.94 -4.88 -0.71
C LEU A 126 -21.75 -3.75 -1.74
N ILE A 127 -20.51 -3.47 -2.17
CA ILE A 127 -20.23 -2.73 -3.41
C ILE A 127 -18.95 -3.29 -4.04
N LYS A 128 -18.98 -3.51 -5.37
CA LYS A 128 -17.96 -4.18 -6.21
C LYS A 128 -16.51 -3.95 -5.77
N ILE A 129 -15.86 -5.04 -5.37
CA ILE A 129 -14.41 -5.18 -5.32
C ILE A 129 -13.87 -4.93 -6.74
N LEU A 130 -13.25 -3.78 -7.00
CA LEU A 130 -12.76 -3.40 -8.34
C LEU A 130 -11.50 -4.18 -8.77
N THR A 131 -10.83 -4.83 -7.82
CA THR A 131 -9.71 -5.73 -8.07
C THR A 131 -9.70 -6.81 -7.00
N LYS A 132 -9.71 -8.09 -7.42
CA LYS A 132 -9.55 -9.21 -6.48
C LYS A 132 -8.25 -9.03 -5.69
N PRO A 133 -8.24 -9.19 -4.36
CA PRO A 133 -6.99 -9.28 -3.61
C PRO A 133 -6.17 -10.42 -4.23
N HIS A 134 -4.89 -10.14 -4.42
CA HIS A 134 -3.96 -11.11 -4.99
C HIS A 134 -3.77 -12.22 -3.96
N ASN A 135 -4.43 -13.38 -4.11
CA ASN A 135 -4.29 -14.54 -3.20
C ASN A 135 -2.83 -15.03 -3.12
N TYR A 136 -2.04 -14.41 -2.24
CA TYR A 136 -0.74 -14.88 -1.81
C TYR A 136 -0.84 -15.13 -0.31
N THR A 137 -1.40 -16.27 0.09
CA THR A 137 -1.31 -16.70 1.49
C THR A 137 0.15 -16.91 1.86
N CYS A 138 0.67 -15.98 2.66
CA CYS A 138 1.47 -16.34 3.82
C CYS A 138 0.49 -16.69 4.96
#